data_AF-C4IDT5-F1
#
_entry.id   AF-C4IDT5-F1
#
_cell.length_a   1.000
_cell.length_b   1.000
_cell.length_c   1.000
_cell.angle_alpha   90.00
_cell.angle_beta   90.00
_cell.angle_gamma   90.00
#
_symmetry.space_group_name_H-M   'P 1'
#
loop_
_entity.id
_entity.type
_entity.pdbx_description
1 polymer ?
#
loop_
_entity_poly.entity_id
_entity_poly.type
_entity_poly.pdbx_seq_one_letter_code
_entity_poly.pdbx_strand_id
1 'polypeptide(L)'
;MDFSSLVLMEKDKETGFIKKELGSFEVNEGALYVKKLFVLDDTVNLYFDTNKNVEEWEYSAIYDLFNVEPFEEKGYEITEDLDEYNPTYIISFKYIEDYEPMKEKINECISLILQEMNAVFEAIKGKESEYLE
;
A
#
# COMPACT_ATOMS: atom_id res chain seq x y z
N MET A 1 -7.48 -13.05 15.42
CA MET A 1 -6.98 -12.44 14.18
C MET A 1 -8.16 -11.73 13.60
N ASP A 2 -8.14 -10.41 13.71
CA ASP A 2 -9.17 -9.54 13.16
C ASP A 2 -8.88 -9.41 11.66
N PHE A 3 -9.71 -10.06 10.85
CA PHE A 3 -9.62 -9.96 9.40
C PHE A 3 -10.37 -8.72 8.94
N SER A 4 -9.75 -7.98 8.03
CA SER A 4 -10.40 -6.86 7.35
C SER A 4 -10.86 -7.30 5.95
N SER A 5 -11.80 -6.56 5.38
CA SER A 5 -12.24 -6.78 4.00
C SER A 5 -11.84 -5.59 3.14
N LEU A 6 -11.09 -5.84 2.06
CA LEU A 6 -10.77 -4.83 1.05
C LEU A 6 -11.66 -5.03 -0.18
N VAL A 7 -12.24 -3.92 -0.65
CA VAL A 7 -13.10 -3.91 -1.83
C VAL A 7 -12.31 -3.35 -3.00
N LEU A 8 -12.23 -4.11 -4.09
CA LEU A 8 -11.59 -3.70 -5.33
C LEU A 8 -12.64 -3.08 -6.27
N MET A 9 -12.41 -1.84 -6.68
CA MET A 9 -13.33 -1.08 -7.54
C MET A 9 -12.70 -0.80 -8.90
N GLU A 10 -13.44 -0.95 -9.99
CA GLU A 10 -13.04 -0.46 -11.32
C GLU A 10 -13.36 1.02 -11.44
N LYS A 11 -12.38 1.83 -11.83
CA LYS A 11 -12.57 3.25 -12.16
C LYS A 11 -12.56 3.46 -13.67
N ASP A 12 -13.37 4.41 -14.10
CA ASP A 12 -13.40 4.89 -15.46
C ASP A 12 -12.20 5.81 -15.74
N LYS A 13 -11.49 5.58 -16.85
CA LYS A 13 -10.26 6.31 -17.19
C LYS A 13 -10.52 7.75 -17.62
N GLU A 14 -11.66 8.02 -18.23
CA GLU A 14 -11.99 9.35 -18.76
C GLU A 14 -12.52 10.28 -17.66
N THR A 15 -13.28 9.72 -16.73
CA THR A 15 -13.99 10.50 -15.70
C THR A 15 -13.46 10.33 -14.29
N GLY A 16 -12.67 9.29 -14.02
CA GLY A 16 -12.15 8.95 -12.69
C GLY A 16 -13.21 8.39 -11.72
N PHE A 17 -14.47 8.25 -12.16
CA PHE A 17 -15.56 7.75 -11.32
C PHE A 17 -15.50 6.23 -11.15
N ILE A 18 -16.04 5.76 -10.03
CA ILE A 18 -16.23 4.33 -9.78
C ILE A 18 -17.28 3.81 -10.75
N LYS A 19 -16.91 2.79 -11.53
CA LYS A 19 -17.76 2.15 -12.53
C LYS A 19 -18.49 0.94 -11.96
N LYS A 20 -17.77 0.06 -11.25
CA LYS A 20 -18.32 -1.13 -10.59
C LYS A 20 -17.38 -1.67 -9.51
N GLU A 21 -17.93 -2.47 -8.61
CA GLU A 21 -17.16 -3.35 -7.73
C GLU A 21 -16.71 -4.60 -8.52
N LEU A 22 -15.45 -4.98 -8.37
CA LEU A 22 -14.86 -6.17 -8.98
C LEU A 22 -14.82 -7.35 -8.01
N GLY A 23 -14.73 -7.09 -6.71
CA GLY A 23 -14.77 -8.11 -5.68
C GLY A 23 -14.38 -7.59 -4.31
N SER A 24 -14.61 -8.43 -3.29
CA SER A 24 -14.18 -8.21 -1.91
C SER A 24 -13.27 -9.34 -1.46
N PHE A 25 -12.20 -8.97 -0.76
CA PHE A 25 -11.13 -9.87 -0.37
C PHE A 25 -10.93 -9.78 1.14
N GLU A 26 -11.07 -10.92 1.81
CA GLU A 26 -10.64 -11.06 3.20
C GLU A 26 -9.10 -11.03 3.25
N VAL A 27 -8.58 -10.16 4.11
CA VAL A 27 -7.15 -9.87 4.26
C VAL A 27 -6.79 -9.71 5.73
N ASN A 28 -5.49 -9.78 6.03
CA ASN A 28 -4.96 -9.60 7.38
C ASN A 28 -4.94 -8.12 7.82
N GLU A 29 -4.38 -7.86 9.00
CA GLU A 29 -4.29 -6.55 9.65
C GLU A 29 -3.52 -5.49 8.83
N GLY A 30 -2.71 -5.88 7.83
CA GLY A 30 -2.06 -4.95 6.91
C GLY A 30 -3.04 -4.07 6.13
N ALA A 31 -4.32 -4.47 6.05
CA ALA A 31 -5.38 -3.66 5.46
C ALA A 31 -5.53 -2.29 6.16
N LEU A 32 -5.09 -2.16 7.40
CA LEU A 32 -5.11 -0.89 8.15
C LEU A 32 -4.32 0.22 7.47
N TYR A 33 -3.26 -0.13 6.72
CA TYR A 33 -2.44 0.83 5.99
C TYR A 33 -3.04 1.23 4.64
N VAL A 34 -4.01 0.47 4.12
CA VAL A 34 -4.57 0.69 2.78
C VAL A 34 -5.52 1.88 2.78
N LYS A 35 -5.21 2.88 1.96
CA LYS A 35 -6.04 4.07 1.74
C LYS A 35 -6.99 3.93 0.56
N LYS A 36 -6.50 3.39 -0.56
CA LYS A 36 -7.28 3.28 -1.81
C LYS A 36 -6.90 1.99 -2.50
N LEU A 37 -7.89 1.29 -3.04
CA LEU A 37 -7.68 0.09 -3.86
C LEU A 37 -8.64 0.14 -5.05
N PHE A 38 -8.10 0.24 -6.27
CA PHE A 38 -8.93 0.31 -7.47
C PHE A 38 -8.19 -0.20 -8.71
N VAL A 39 -8.93 -0.58 -9.74
CA VAL A 39 -8.41 -0.90 -11.07
C VAL A 39 -8.65 0.28 -11.99
N LEU A 40 -7.60 0.68 -12.70
CA LEU A 40 -7.62 1.67 -13.75
C LEU A 40 -6.88 1.10 -14.96
N ASP A 41 -7.53 1.01 -16.11
CA ASP A 41 -6.91 0.54 -17.36
C ASP A 41 -6.21 -0.84 -17.22
N ASP A 42 -6.93 -1.83 -16.67
CA ASP A 42 -6.41 -3.20 -16.38
C ASP A 42 -5.26 -3.25 -15.35
N THR A 43 -4.98 -2.15 -14.67
CA THR A 43 -3.93 -2.04 -13.64
C THR A 43 -4.55 -1.80 -12.28
N VAL A 44 -4.24 -2.68 -11.33
CA VAL A 44 -4.58 -2.51 -9.91
C VAL A 44 -3.65 -1.46 -9.33
N ASN A 45 -4.23 -0.47 -8.67
CA ASN A 45 -3.55 0.61 -7.98
C ASN A 45 -3.94 0.52 -6.50
N LEU A 46 -2.95 0.28 -5.64
CA LEU A 46 -3.11 0.20 -4.21
C LEU A 46 -2.29 1.32 -3.55
N TYR A 47 -2.98 2.24 -2.90
CA TYR A 47 -2.38 3.31 -2.13
C TYR A 47 -2.38 2.89 -0.67
N PHE A 48 -1.25 3.02 -0.01
CA PHE A 48 -1.13 2.79 1.42
C PHE A 48 -0.24 3.84 2.07
N ASP A 49 -0.53 4.14 3.32
CA ASP A 49 0.24 5.07 4.13
C ASP A 49 0.46 4.52 5.55
N THR A 50 1.03 5.35 6.41
CA THR A 50 1.38 5.04 7.80
C THR A 50 0.18 4.75 8.71
N ASN A 51 -1.06 4.95 8.26
CA ASN A 51 -2.32 4.88 9.02
C ASN A 51 -2.36 5.79 10.26
N LYS A 52 -1.39 6.68 10.40
CA LYS A 52 -1.29 7.69 11.45
C LYS A 52 -0.60 8.91 10.88
N ASN A 53 -0.88 10.07 11.44
CA ASN A 53 -0.07 11.23 11.15
C ASN A 53 1.31 11.03 11.77
N VAL A 54 2.33 11.31 10.98
CA VAL A 54 3.73 11.24 11.39
C VAL A 54 4.33 12.63 11.46
N GLU A 55 5.35 12.80 12.29
CA GLU A 55 6.10 14.05 12.35
C GLU A 55 7.00 14.22 11.11
N GLU A 56 7.49 15.44 10.87
CA GLU A 56 8.36 15.73 9.70
C GLU A 56 9.63 14.87 9.67
N TRP A 57 10.19 14.59 10.85
CA TRP A 57 11.36 13.71 10.97
C TRP A 57 11.00 12.25 10.66
N GLU A 58 9.84 11.76 11.14
CA GLU A 58 9.34 10.41 10.84
C GLU A 58 9.04 10.28 9.35
N TYR A 59 8.48 11.31 8.70
CA TYR A 59 8.21 11.33 7.27
C TYR A 59 9.47 11.00 6.47
N SER A 60 10.55 11.74 6.76
CA SER A 60 11.84 11.57 6.07
C SER A 60 12.47 10.22 6.38
N ALA A 61 12.43 9.79 7.65
CA ALA A 61 13.01 8.52 8.07
C ALA A 61 12.27 7.30 7.51
N ILE A 62 10.96 7.39 7.32
CA ILE A 62 10.15 6.31 6.75
C ILE A 62 10.53 6.09 5.28
N TYR A 63 10.67 7.15 4.48
CA TYR A 63 11.13 7.00 3.09
C TYR A 63 12.56 6.48 2.97
N ASP A 64 13.46 6.90 3.87
CA ASP A 64 14.84 6.40 3.88
C ASP A 64 14.94 4.91 4.23
N LEU A 65 14.09 4.43 5.14
CA LEU A 65 14.20 3.10 5.72
C LEU A 65 13.22 2.07 5.14
N PHE A 66 12.22 2.49 4.38
CA PHE A 66 11.24 1.58 3.80
C PHE A 66 11.86 0.77 2.66
N ASN A 67 11.82 -0.56 2.79
CA ASN A 67 12.38 -1.43 1.78
C ASN A 67 11.35 -1.77 0.70
N VAL A 68 11.60 -1.29 -0.51
CA VAL A 68 10.79 -1.58 -1.70
C VAL A 68 11.19 -2.88 -2.40
N GLU A 69 12.40 -3.39 -2.14
CA GLU A 69 12.95 -4.57 -2.83
C GLU A 69 12.01 -5.81 -2.77
N PRO A 70 11.40 -6.17 -1.62
CA PRO A 70 10.52 -7.35 -1.54
C PRO A 70 9.31 -7.28 -2.46
N PHE A 71 8.84 -6.06 -2.78
CA PHE A 71 7.73 -5.84 -3.70
C PHE A 71 8.20 -6.02 -5.15
N GLU A 72 9.33 -5.43 -5.51
CA GLU A 72 9.91 -5.53 -6.85
C GLU A 72 10.31 -6.97 -7.20
N GLU A 73 10.87 -7.73 -6.24
CA GLU A 73 11.20 -9.16 -6.42
C GLU A 73 9.98 -10.03 -6.74
N LYS A 74 8.80 -9.61 -6.26
CA LYS A 74 7.50 -10.25 -6.54
C LYS A 74 6.84 -9.73 -7.82
N GLY A 75 7.48 -8.80 -8.52
CA GLY A 75 7.01 -8.20 -9.76
C GLY A 75 5.90 -7.16 -9.56
N TYR A 76 5.85 -6.54 -8.38
CA TYR A 76 5.04 -5.35 -8.13
C TYR A 76 5.84 -4.10 -8.50
N GLU A 77 5.17 -3.11 -9.09
CA GLU A 77 5.74 -1.77 -9.26
C GLU A 77 5.34 -0.93 -8.05
N ILE A 78 6.30 -0.30 -7.38
CA ILE A 78 6.04 0.53 -6.20
C ILE A 78 6.67 1.91 -6.42
N THR A 79 5.89 2.96 -6.15
CA THR A 79 6.33 4.35 -6.28
C THR A 79 5.92 5.16 -5.06
N GLU A 80 6.72 6.17 -4.74
CA GLU A 80 6.47 7.11 -3.65
C GLU A 80 5.54 8.24 -4.11
N ASP A 81 4.53 8.58 -3.31
CA ASP A 81 3.66 9.74 -3.52
C ASP A 81 4.07 10.86 -2.56
N LEU A 82 4.92 11.76 -3.05
CA LEU A 82 5.49 12.86 -2.28
C LEU A 82 4.54 14.05 -2.13
N ASP A 83 3.37 14.02 -2.78
CA ASP A 83 2.34 15.06 -2.69
C ASP A 83 1.45 14.88 -1.45
N GLU A 84 1.42 13.69 -0.84
CA GLU A 84 0.64 13.42 0.37
C GLU A 84 1.36 13.88 1.65
N TYR A 85 0.58 14.26 2.66
CA TYR A 85 1.08 14.76 3.95
C TYR A 85 1.84 13.70 4.75
N ASN A 86 1.39 12.45 4.67
CA ASN A 86 2.05 11.30 5.30
C ASN A 86 2.80 10.48 4.24
N PRO A 87 3.83 9.72 4.60
CA PRO A 87 4.53 8.83 3.69
C PRO A 87 3.54 7.87 3.04
N THR A 88 3.41 8.00 1.72
CA THR A 88 2.42 7.29 0.93
C THR A 88 3.11 6.61 -0.22
N TYR A 89 2.70 5.37 -0.46
CA TYR A 89 3.23 4.55 -1.54
C TYR A 89 2.08 4.05 -2.40
N ILE A 90 2.38 3.86 -3.67
CA ILE A 90 1.46 3.36 -4.68
C ILE A 90 2.05 2.07 -5.22
N ILE A 91 1.33 0.97 -5.04
CA ILE A 91 1.66 -0.32 -5.63
C ILE A 91 0.76 -0.54 -6.84
N SER A 92 1.40 -0.84 -7.96
CA SER A 92 0.77 -1.08 -9.25
C SER A 92 1.11 -2.48 -9.77
N PHE A 93 0.08 -3.21 -10.19
CA PHE A 93 0.25 -4.51 -10.84
C PHE A 93 -0.94 -4.85 -11.74
N LYS A 94 -0.72 -5.79 -12.67
CA LYS A 94 -1.77 -6.21 -13.60
C LYS A 94 -2.97 -6.83 -12.88
N TYR A 95 -4.17 -6.39 -13.26
CA TYR A 95 -5.42 -6.98 -12.80
C TYR A 95 -5.59 -8.41 -13.33
N ILE A 96 -6.18 -9.26 -12.50
CA ILE A 96 -6.50 -10.64 -12.84
C ILE A 96 -8.02 -10.82 -12.64
N GLU A 97 -8.71 -11.22 -13.70
CA GLU A 97 -10.18 -11.40 -13.66
C GLU A 97 -10.60 -12.56 -12.75
N ASP A 98 -9.77 -13.60 -12.66
CA ASP A 98 -10.05 -14.75 -11.80
C ASP A 98 -9.86 -14.42 -10.32
N TYR A 99 -10.86 -14.79 -9.51
CA TYR A 99 -10.93 -14.41 -8.11
C TYR A 99 -9.82 -15.01 -7.26
N GLU A 100 -9.47 -16.28 -7.46
CA GLU A 100 -8.47 -16.98 -6.63
C GLU A 100 -7.06 -16.36 -6.77
N PRO A 101 -6.47 -16.22 -7.97
CA PRO A 101 -5.15 -15.63 -8.11
C PRO A 101 -5.15 -14.13 -7.77
N MET A 102 -6.25 -13.42 -8.00
CA MET A 102 -6.37 -12.02 -7.58
C MET A 102 -6.37 -11.89 -6.05
N LYS A 103 -7.10 -12.78 -5.36
CA LYS A 103 -7.10 -12.86 -3.89
C LYS A 103 -5.72 -13.15 -3.34
N GLU A 104 -4.99 -14.10 -3.94
CA GLU A 104 -3.63 -14.44 -3.54
C GLU A 104 -2.70 -13.23 -3.70
N LYS A 105 -2.74 -12.53 -4.85
CA LYS A 105 -1.94 -11.33 -5.08
C LYS A 105 -2.24 -10.20 -4.11
N ILE A 106 -3.52 -9.95 -3.80
CA ILE A 106 -3.90 -8.94 -2.80
C ILE A 106 -3.35 -9.35 -1.43
N ASN A 107 -3.58 -10.60 -1.01
CA ASN A 107 -3.13 -11.05 0.31
C ASN A 107 -1.60 -11.03 0.46
N GLU A 108 -0.86 -11.38 -0.60
CA GLU A 108 0.60 -11.27 -0.63
C GLU A 108 1.03 -9.81 -0.46
N CYS A 109 0.45 -8.90 -1.25
CA CYS A 109 0.74 -7.48 -1.18
C CYS A 109 0.43 -6.89 0.22
N ILE A 110 -0.74 -7.18 0.78
CA ILE A 110 -1.12 -6.70 2.13
C ILE A 110 -0.18 -7.25 3.21
N SER A 111 0.25 -8.50 3.08
CA SER A 111 1.22 -9.10 4.01
C SER A 111 2.57 -8.40 3.95
N LEU A 112 3.07 -8.10 2.74
CA LEU A 112 4.32 -7.36 2.55
C LEU A 112 4.24 -5.96 3.17
N ILE A 113 3.14 -5.23 2.92
CA ILE A 113 2.91 -3.90 3.52
C ILE A 113 2.99 -3.98 5.05
N LEU A 114 2.31 -4.96 5.66
CA LEU A 114 2.32 -5.12 7.11
C LEU A 114 3.74 -5.40 7.64
N GLN A 115 4.49 -6.27 6.97
CA GLN A 115 5.83 -6.64 7.38
C GLN A 115 6.78 -5.44 7.30
N GLU A 116 6.81 -4.75 6.16
CA GLU A 116 7.71 -3.63 5.93
C GLU A 116 7.34 -2.41 6.79
N MET A 117 6.05 -2.10 6.94
CA MET A 117 5.62 -1.02 7.84
C MET A 117 6.04 -1.28 9.29
N ASN A 118 5.85 -2.51 9.79
CA ASN A 118 6.31 -2.86 11.14
C ASN A 118 7.83 -2.76 11.27
N ALA A 119 8.58 -3.21 10.26
CA ALA A 119 10.04 -3.13 10.24
C ALA A 119 10.52 -1.67 10.27
N VAL A 120 9.92 -0.79 9.46
CA VAL A 120 10.26 0.64 9.43
C VAL A 120 9.90 1.32 10.75
N PHE A 121 8.69 1.11 11.28
CA PHE A 121 8.31 1.70 12.56
C PHE A 121 9.18 1.22 13.73
N GLU A 122 9.77 0.03 13.63
CA GLU A 122 10.76 -0.43 14.59
C GLU A 122 12.14 0.20 14.34
N ALA A 123 12.57 0.29 13.08
CA ALA A 123 13.86 0.84 12.69
C ALA A 123 14.01 2.33 12.97
N ILE A 124 12.92 3.11 12.91
CA ILE A 124 12.94 4.56 13.15
C ILE A 124 13.04 4.91 14.65
N LYS A 125 12.76 3.96 15.55
CA LYS A 125 12.77 4.21 17.01
C LYS A 125 14.19 4.59 17.45
N GLY A 126 14.32 5.80 17.99
CA GLY A 126 15.59 6.32 18.49
C GLY A 126 16.49 6.93 17.41
N LYS A 127 16.02 7.04 16.16
CA LYS A 127 16.73 7.74 15.07
C LYS A 127 16.32 9.20 14.90
N GLU A 128 15.42 9.71 15.74
CA GLU A 128 14.90 11.08 15.67
C GLU A 128 16.02 12.13 15.52
N SER A 129 17.11 12.00 16.29
CA SER A 129 18.24 12.94 16.23
C SER A 129 18.99 12.97 14.89
N GLU A 130 18.90 11.92 14.07
CA GLU A 130 19.54 11.86 12.75
C GLU A 130 18.80 12.70 11.69
N TYR A 131 17.54 13.06 11.97
CA TYR A 131 16.63 13.74 11.03
C TYR A 131 16.18 15.13 11.52
N LEU A 132 16.61 15.56 12.71
CA LEU A 132 16.30 16.86 13.31
C LEU A 132 17.45 17.90 13.19
N GLU A 133 18.52 17.58 12.47
CA GLU A 133 19.71 18.45 12.30
C GLU A 133 19.52 19.59 11.29
#